data_AF-A0A9X0BRX1-F1
#
_entry.id   AF-A0A9X0BRX1-F1
#
_cell.length_a   1.000
_cell.length_b   1.000
_cell.length_c   1.000
_cell.angle_alpha   90.00
_cell.angle_beta   90.00
_cell.angle_gamma   90.00
#
_symmetry.space_group_name_H-M   'P 1'
#
loop_
_entity.id
_entity.type
_entity.pdbx_description
1 polymer ?
#
loop_
_entity_poly.entity_id
_entity_poly.type
_entity_poly.pdbx_seq_one_letter_code
_entity_poly.pdbx_strand_id
1 'polypeptide(L)'
;MTVPVHSIPPEGRMSYIIDQLEGERVTIPGSKGVFRILASSKQTNGGIAVFSSGAVLSDAPGFHWHEEAHDVFLVTKGFLKLWNGDKCRIMGPGDFAYVPPGVIHNPVLLGPHTETMGLVAPGDWIDFFRYVGETYKGIIVPENDDRNLGAMLGEKMMVAKDRFDVHFKRDYQPPEVADWLDSEKVLPGPGEPYFLRANTGPRWLLGGVMSRPFILSSQCSGKFSIASIESSKLYSSTPPGSVVELSHGGPLLLRSRRPFACQTQVKR
;
A
#
# COMPACT_ATOMS: atom_id res chain seq x y z
N MET A 1 18.58 -24.47 3.62
CA MET A 1 17.99 -24.39 2.27
C MET A 1 17.93 -22.92 1.88
N THR A 2 18.35 -22.56 0.68
CA THR A 2 18.26 -21.18 0.15
C THR A 2 16.83 -20.90 -0.31
N VAL A 3 16.30 -19.71 -0.01
CA VAL A 3 15.00 -19.28 -0.53
C VAL A 3 15.14 -18.99 -2.03
N PRO A 4 14.30 -19.58 -2.91
CA PRO A 4 14.42 -19.37 -4.36
C PRO A 4 13.96 -17.96 -4.77
N VAL A 5 14.60 -17.43 -5.81
CA VAL A 5 14.24 -16.16 -6.45
C VAL A 5 13.41 -16.45 -7.70
N HIS A 6 12.29 -15.75 -7.86
CA HIS A 6 11.39 -15.88 -9.00
C HIS A 6 11.07 -14.50 -9.61
N SER A 7 10.78 -14.46 -10.92
CA SER A 7 10.27 -13.27 -11.59
C SER A 7 8.76 -13.11 -11.49
N ILE A 8 8.02 -14.21 -11.28
CA ILE A 8 6.58 -14.21 -11.02
C ILE A 8 6.27 -15.07 -9.79
N PRO A 9 5.18 -14.80 -9.05
CA PRO A 9 4.81 -15.62 -7.90
C PRO A 9 4.59 -17.10 -8.32
N PRO A 10 5.13 -18.08 -7.57
CA PRO A 10 5.01 -19.49 -7.91
C PRO A 10 3.57 -19.99 -7.75
N GLU A 11 3.13 -21.01 -8.49
CA GLU A 11 1.74 -21.49 -8.54
C GLU A 11 1.16 -22.09 -7.23
N GLY A 12 1.90 -22.06 -6.12
CA GLY A 12 1.43 -22.57 -4.84
C GLY A 12 2.16 -21.96 -3.63
N ARG A 13 1.77 -22.42 -2.45
CA ARG A 13 2.29 -21.93 -1.18
C ARG A 13 3.71 -22.44 -0.91
N MET A 14 4.68 -21.52 -1.01
CA MET A 14 6.07 -21.76 -0.66
C MET A 14 6.77 -20.46 -0.23
N SER A 15 7.99 -20.56 0.29
CA SER A 15 8.84 -19.38 0.50
C SER A 15 9.54 -19.01 -0.81
N TYR A 16 9.55 -17.73 -1.15
CA TYR A 16 10.18 -17.20 -2.36
C TYR A 16 10.59 -15.74 -2.17
N ILE A 17 11.44 -15.26 -3.08
CA ILE A 17 11.83 -13.86 -3.24
C ILE A 17 11.37 -13.40 -4.63
N ILE A 18 10.76 -12.22 -4.71
CA ILE A 18 10.49 -11.50 -5.97
C ILE A 18 11.31 -10.22 -5.94
N ASP A 19 12.08 -9.98 -6.98
CA ASP A 19 12.89 -8.76 -7.09
C ASP A 19 12.03 -7.52 -7.37
N GLN A 20 12.60 -6.34 -7.12
CA GLN A 20 11.91 -5.08 -7.40
C GLN A 20 11.50 -5.01 -8.88
N LEU A 21 10.29 -4.54 -9.15
CA LEU A 21 9.68 -4.44 -10.48
C LEU A 21 9.33 -5.79 -11.15
N GLU A 22 9.62 -6.92 -10.53
CA GLU A 22 9.10 -8.23 -10.89
C GLU A 22 7.69 -8.46 -10.27
N GLY A 23 7.11 -9.62 -10.53
CA GLY A 23 5.73 -9.97 -10.21
C GLY A 23 4.92 -10.27 -11.46
N GLU A 24 3.71 -10.81 -11.30
CA GLU A 24 2.78 -10.94 -12.43
C GLU A 24 2.32 -9.54 -12.83
N ARG A 25 2.74 -9.08 -14.02
CA ARG A 25 2.53 -7.72 -14.50
C ARG A 25 1.24 -7.63 -15.31
N VAL A 26 0.33 -6.78 -14.86
CA VAL A 26 -0.97 -6.53 -15.50
C VAL A 26 -1.15 -5.03 -15.69
N THR A 27 -1.60 -4.61 -16.86
CA THR A 27 -2.01 -3.22 -17.12
C THR A 27 -3.51 -3.16 -17.41
N ILE A 28 -4.19 -2.15 -16.89
CA ILE A 28 -5.54 -1.83 -17.34
C ILE A 28 -5.40 -0.89 -18.54
N PRO A 29 -5.92 -1.25 -19.72
CA PRO A 29 -5.87 -0.39 -20.91
C PRO A 29 -6.29 1.06 -20.63
N GLY A 30 -5.44 2.02 -20.99
CA GLY A 30 -5.69 3.45 -20.79
C GLY A 30 -5.40 3.99 -19.39
N SER A 31 -5.09 3.12 -18.41
CA SER A 31 -4.70 3.57 -17.06
C SER A 31 -3.28 4.12 -16.99
N LYS A 32 -2.47 3.94 -18.05
CA LYS A 32 -1.04 4.29 -18.07
C LYS A 32 -0.26 3.75 -16.86
N GLY A 33 -0.78 2.68 -16.25
CA GLY A 33 -0.27 2.08 -15.03
C GLY A 33 0.02 0.60 -15.20
N VAL A 34 0.69 0.03 -14.21
CA VAL A 34 0.95 -1.40 -14.10
C VAL A 34 0.77 -1.84 -12.66
N PHE A 35 0.08 -2.96 -12.48
CA PHE A 35 0.02 -3.74 -11.27
C PHE A 35 1.00 -4.90 -11.38
N ARG A 36 1.78 -5.14 -10.32
CA ARG A 36 2.72 -6.26 -10.23
C ARG A 36 2.30 -7.09 -9.02
N ILE A 37 1.60 -8.19 -9.28
CA ILE A 37 1.10 -9.05 -8.23
C ILE A 37 2.28 -9.85 -7.67
N LEU A 38 2.53 -9.69 -6.37
CA LEU A 38 3.64 -10.30 -5.64
C LEU A 38 3.19 -11.56 -4.88
N ALA A 39 1.93 -11.57 -4.43
CA ALA A 39 1.27 -12.71 -3.83
C ALA A 39 -0.25 -12.62 -4.07
N SER A 40 -0.90 -13.75 -4.30
CA SER A 40 -2.36 -13.90 -4.43
C SER A 40 -2.84 -15.06 -3.55
N SER A 41 -4.14 -15.36 -3.61
CA SER A 41 -4.75 -16.54 -2.96
C SER A 41 -3.95 -17.84 -3.12
N LYS A 42 -3.29 -18.04 -4.27
CA LYS A 42 -2.46 -19.23 -4.53
C LYS A 42 -1.31 -19.36 -3.53
N GLN A 43 -0.65 -18.24 -3.18
CA GLN A 43 0.49 -18.24 -2.25
C GLN A 43 0.05 -18.01 -0.79
N THR A 44 -1.08 -17.33 -0.58
CA THR A 44 -1.52 -16.87 0.76
C THR A 44 -2.71 -17.66 1.33
N ASN A 45 -3.16 -18.71 0.63
CA ASN A 45 -4.32 -19.51 1.01
C ASN A 45 -5.59 -18.66 1.20
N GLY A 46 -5.82 -17.74 0.26
CA GLY A 46 -7.00 -16.86 0.23
C GLY A 46 -6.95 -15.66 1.18
N GLY A 47 -5.96 -15.58 2.08
CA GLY A 47 -5.96 -14.57 3.14
C GLY A 47 -5.82 -13.14 2.62
N ILE A 48 -4.76 -12.87 1.88
CA ILE A 48 -4.43 -11.55 1.34
C ILE A 48 -3.84 -11.66 -0.07
N ALA A 49 -3.95 -10.61 -0.86
CA ALA A 49 -3.08 -10.41 -2.01
C ALA A 49 -2.22 -9.17 -1.77
N VAL A 50 -0.97 -9.23 -2.23
CA VAL A 50 0.00 -8.16 -2.12
C VAL A 50 0.50 -7.84 -3.50
N PHE A 51 0.53 -6.56 -3.85
CA PHE A 51 0.94 -6.10 -5.17
C PHE A 51 1.63 -4.75 -5.05
N SER A 52 2.58 -4.48 -5.94
CA SER A 52 3.01 -3.10 -6.17
C SER A 52 2.27 -2.54 -7.38
N SER A 53 2.07 -1.24 -7.42
CA SER A 53 1.58 -0.56 -8.61
C SER A 53 2.42 0.66 -8.93
N GLY A 54 2.43 1.06 -10.19
CA GLY A 54 2.99 2.33 -10.60
C GLY A 54 2.28 2.89 -11.82
N ALA A 55 2.20 4.21 -11.91
CA ALA A 55 1.60 4.91 -13.04
C ALA A 55 2.20 6.31 -13.22
N VAL A 56 2.02 6.85 -14.42
CA VAL A 56 2.08 8.30 -14.67
C VAL A 56 0.69 8.91 -14.44
N LEU A 57 0.54 10.23 -14.59
CA LEU A 57 -0.77 10.86 -14.50
C LEU A 57 -1.71 10.29 -15.58
N SER A 58 -2.86 9.78 -15.15
CA SER A 58 -3.92 9.22 -16.00
C SER A 58 -5.30 9.56 -15.45
N ASP A 59 -6.32 9.21 -16.22
CA ASP A 59 -7.70 9.18 -15.71
C ASP A 59 -7.81 8.23 -14.51
N ALA A 60 -8.69 8.60 -13.58
CA ALA A 60 -9.00 7.80 -12.40
C ALA A 60 -9.88 6.60 -12.76
N PRO A 61 -9.82 5.48 -12.01
CA PRO A 61 -10.74 4.36 -12.20
C PRO A 61 -12.21 4.75 -11.94
N GLY A 62 -12.43 5.80 -11.15
CA GLY A 62 -13.75 6.30 -10.75
C GLY A 62 -14.07 5.96 -9.30
N PHE A 63 -15.05 6.64 -8.72
CA PHE A 63 -15.48 6.38 -7.34
C PHE A 63 -16.18 5.03 -7.22
N HIS A 64 -15.74 4.22 -6.27
CA HIS A 64 -16.27 2.89 -6.01
C HIS A 64 -16.11 2.48 -4.55
N TRP A 65 -16.71 1.36 -4.19
CA TRP A 65 -16.58 0.70 -2.88
C TRP A 65 -16.69 -0.83 -3.04
N HIS A 66 -16.39 -1.54 -1.96
CA HIS A 66 -16.38 -3.00 -1.87
C HIS A 66 -17.26 -3.44 -0.69
N GLU A 67 -18.11 -4.44 -0.88
CA GLU A 67 -18.97 -5.05 0.15
C GLU A 67 -18.15 -5.87 1.15
N GLU A 68 -17.09 -6.54 0.71
CA GLU A 68 -16.27 -7.42 1.54
C GLU A 68 -14.78 -7.07 1.53
N ALA A 69 -14.28 -6.52 0.42
CA ALA A 69 -12.85 -6.28 0.27
C ALA A 69 -12.35 -5.11 1.13
N HIS A 70 -11.19 -5.33 1.73
CA HIS A 70 -10.42 -4.34 2.46
C HIS A 70 -9.25 -3.88 1.58
N ASP A 71 -9.10 -2.58 1.37
CA ASP A 71 -7.96 -2.04 0.62
C ASP A 71 -6.98 -1.27 1.48
N VAL A 72 -5.72 -1.37 1.08
CA VAL A 72 -4.61 -0.65 1.67
C VAL A 72 -3.80 0.03 0.58
N PHE A 73 -3.43 1.28 0.85
CA PHE A 73 -2.53 2.06 -0.01
C PHE A 73 -1.34 2.54 0.82
N LEU A 74 -0.13 2.09 0.47
CA LEU A 74 1.11 2.62 1.01
C LEU A 74 1.90 3.25 -0.14
N VAL A 75 2.14 4.56 -0.09
CA VAL A 75 2.91 5.24 -1.14
C VAL A 75 4.40 4.96 -0.94
N THR A 76 5.09 4.53 -2.00
CA THR A 76 6.54 4.23 -1.97
C THR A 76 7.34 5.24 -2.77
N LYS A 77 6.73 5.89 -3.77
CA LYS A 77 7.36 6.91 -4.63
C LYS A 77 6.28 7.84 -5.20
N GLY A 78 6.61 9.12 -5.40
CA GLY A 78 5.67 10.08 -5.99
C GLY A 78 4.54 10.45 -5.03
N PHE A 79 3.35 10.72 -5.59
CA PHE A 79 2.19 11.18 -4.82
C PHE A 79 0.89 10.52 -5.27
N LEU A 80 0.10 10.03 -4.31
CA LEU A 80 -1.24 9.51 -4.54
C LEU A 80 -2.26 10.52 -4.02
N LYS A 81 -3.16 10.97 -4.89
CA LYS A 81 -4.39 11.62 -4.44
C LYS A 81 -5.41 10.53 -4.13
N LEU A 82 -5.93 10.51 -2.91
CA LEU A 82 -6.90 9.50 -2.49
C LEU A 82 -8.07 10.15 -1.77
N TRP A 83 -9.27 9.84 -2.25
CA TRP A 83 -10.49 10.00 -1.49
C TRP A 83 -10.74 8.73 -0.69
N ASN A 84 -11.03 8.86 0.60
CA ASN A 84 -11.33 7.77 1.52
C ASN A 84 -12.47 8.21 2.43
N GLY A 85 -13.70 7.83 2.07
CA GLY A 85 -14.90 8.30 2.74
C GLY A 85 -15.04 9.81 2.65
N ASP A 86 -15.19 10.48 3.79
CA ASP A 86 -15.42 11.92 3.91
C ASP A 86 -14.15 12.78 3.80
N LYS A 87 -13.00 12.18 3.47
CA LYS A 87 -11.71 12.88 3.40
C LYS A 87 -11.01 12.68 2.05
N CYS A 88 -10.22 13.68 1.66
CA CYS A 88 -9.29 13.59 0.54
C CYS A 88 -7.90 14.10 0.94
N ARG A 89 -6.86 13.32 0.63
CA ARG A 89 -5.45 13.68 0.90
C ARG A 89 -4.59 13.50 -0.34
N ILE A 90 -3.51 14.28 -0.38
CA ILE A 90 -2.34 13.99 -1.21
C ILE A 90 -1.32 13.27 -0.32
N MET A 91 -1.09 12.01 -0.61
CA MET A 91 -0.22 11.11 0.13
C MET A 91 1.15 11.04 -0.56
N GLY A 92 2.23 11.21 0.19
CA GLY A 92 3.61 11.04 -0.27
C GLY A 92 4.27 9.78 0.29
N PRO A 93 5.55 9.53 -0.02
CA PRO A 93 6.23 8.30 0.38
C PRO A 93 6.19 8.03 1.89
N GLY A 94 5.76 6.82 2.25
CA GLY A 94 5.58 6.37 3.63
C GLY A 94 4.20 6.67 4.23
N ASP A 95 3.37 7.49 3.56
CA ASP A 95 1.99 7.71 3.98
C ASP A 95 1.13 6.47 3.65
N PHE A 96 0.20 6.16 4.54
CA PHE A 96 -0.63 4.97 4.49
C PHE A 96 -2.11 5.34 4.53
N ALA A 97 -2.94 4.56 3.86
CA ALA A 97 -4.39 4.63 3.99
C ALA A 97 -4.99 3.23 4.08
N TYR A 98 -6.02 3.11 4.90
CA TYR A 98 -6.87 1.93 5.01
C TYR A 98 -8.29 2.29 4.63
N VAL A 99 -8.86 1.47 3.74
CA VAL A 99 -10.24 1.58 3.27
C VAL A 99 -10.97 0.28 3.63
N PRO A 100 -11.83 0.30 4.66
CA PRO A 100 -12.66 -0.84 5.02
C PRO A 100 -13.81 -1.03 4.01
N PRO A 101 -14.48 -2.19 4.06
CA PRO A 101 -15.68 -2.44 3.28
C PRO A 101 -16.76 -1.36 3.49
N GLY A 102 -17.54 -1.08 2.45
CA GLY A 102 -18.57 -0.07 2.41
C GLY A 102 -18.07 1.36 2.19
N VAL A 103 -16.75 1.60 2.22
CA VAL A 103 -16.20 2.95 2.10
C VAL A 103 -15.93 3.32 0.65
N ILE A 104 -16.57 4.40 0.21
CA ILE A 104 -16.36 4.99 -1.11
C ILE A 104 -14.96 5.61 -1.16
N HIS A 105 -14.20 5.24 -2.18
CA HIS A 105 -12.85 5.73 -2.39
C HIS A 105 -12.54 5.85 -3.89
N ASN A 106 -11.43 6.54 -4.19
CA ASN A 106 -10.93 6.69 -5.56
C ASN A 106 -9.43 7.03 -5.52
N PRO A 107 -8.52 6.12 -5.92
CA PRO A 107 -7.11 6.40 -6.00
C PRO A 107 -6.75 7.07 -7.35
N VAL A 108 -5.96 8.15 -7.29
CA VAL A 108 -5.42 8.84 -8.46
C VAL A 108 -3.92 9.02 -8.29
N LEU A 109 -3.14 8.21 -9.03
CA LEU A 109 -1.70 8.31 -9.04
C LEU A 109 -1.29 9.59 -9.79
N LEU A 110 -0.59 10.48 -9.11
CA LEU A 110 -0.17 11.76 -9.69
C LEU A 110 1.14 11.59 -10.47
N GLY A 111 1.29 12.36 -11.54
CA GLY A 111 2.51 12.39 -12.34
C GLY A 111 3.67 13.11 -11.62
N PRO A 112 4.89 13.02 -12.18
CA PRO A 112 5.22 12.30 -13.41
C PRO A 112 5.35 10.78 -13.22
N HIS A 113 5.57 10.30 -11.99
CA HIS A 113 5.69 8.87 -11.70
C HIS A 113 5.39 8.60 -10.22
N THR A 114 4.40 7.78 -9.95
CA THR A 114 4.00 7.36 -8.60
C THR A 114 4.03 5.84 -8.49
N GLU A 115 4.49 5.32 -7.35
CA GLU A 115 4.42 3.90 -7.00
C GLU A 115 3.79 3.71 -5.63
N THR A 116 3.02 2.65 -5.50
CA THR A 116 2.40 2.24 -4.23
C THR A 116 2.60 0.74 -4.00
N MET A 117 2.56 0.35 -2.74
CA MET A 117 2.31 -1.02 -2.32
C MET A 117 0.84 -1.12 -1.90
N GLY A 118 0.14 -2.09 -2.47
CA GLY A 118 -1.24 -2.42 -2.16
C GLY A 118 -1.34 -3.76 -1.45
N LEU A 119 -2.33 -3.86 -0.57
CA LEU A 119 -2.81 -5.12 -0.02
C LEU A 119 -4.33 -5.12 -0.12
N VAL A 120 -4.87 -6.24 -0.57
CA VAL A 120 -6.32 -6.49 -0.55
C VAL A 120 -6.62 -7.79 0.20
N ALA A 121 -7.73 -7.81 0.93
CA ALA A 121 -8.26 -9.00 1.59
C ALA A 121 -9.78 -9.06 1.37
N PRO A 122 -10.36 -10.18 0.90
CA PRO A 122 -9.71 -11.48 0.63
C PRO A 122 -8.77 -11.45 -0.59
N GLY A 123 -7.85 -12.42 -0.65
CA GLY A 123 -6.74 -12.40 -1.62
C GLY A 123 -7.13 -12.73 -3.07
N ASP A 124 -8.35 -13.19 -3.30
CA ASP A 124 -8.91 -13.52 -4.61
C ASP A 124 -9.46 -12.28 -5.32
N TRP A 125 -9.73 -11.19 -4.59
CA TRP A 125 -10.14 -9.92 -5.18
C TRP A 125 -9.15 -9.43 -6.26
N ILE A 126 -7.86 -9.75 -6.13
CA ILE A 126 -6.82 -9.41 -7.11
C ILE A 126 -7.10 -9.95 -8.53
N ASP A 127 -7.95 -10.98 -8.66
CA ASP A 127 -8.41 -11.50 -9.96
C ASP A 127 -9.20 -10.47 -10.76
N PHE A 128 -9.75 -9.44 -10.09
CA PHE A 128 -10.33 -8.28 -10.76
C PHE A 128 -9.34 -7.66 -11.74
N PHE A 129 -8.11 -7.37 -11.30
CA PHE A 129 -7.08 -6.78 -12.16
C PHE A 129 -6.75 -7.69 -13.34
N ARG A 130 -6.65 -9.01 -13.12
CA ARG A 130 -6.41 -9.99 -14.19
C ARG A 130 -7.54 -9.99 -15.23
N TYR A 131 -8.77 -9.76 -14.79
CA TYR A 131 -9.95 -9.78 -15.66
C TYR A 131 -10.09 -8.51 -16.51
N VAL A 132 -9.97 -7.34 -15.89
CA VAL A 132 -10.12 -6.04 -16.58
C VAL A 132 -8.86 -5.61 -17.30
N GLY A 133 -7.71 -6.16 -16.91
CA GLY A 133 -6.42 -5.86 -17.49
C GLY A 133 -5.96 -6.84 -18.56
N GLU A 134 -4.73 -6.61 -18.99
CA GLU A 134 -3.98 -7.40 -19.97
C GLU A 134 -2.57 -7.65 -19.42
N THR A 135 -1.96 -8.77 -19.79
CA THR A 135 -0.56 -9.04 -19.43
C THR A 135 0.35 -7.94 -19.98
N TYR A 136 1.11 -7.30 -19.10
CA TYR A 136 2.04 -6.24 -19.47
C TYR A 136 3.47 -6.78 -19.59
N LYS A 137 4.06 -6.65 -20.79
CA LYS A 137 5.42 -7.13 -21.07
C LYS A 137 6.53 -6.11 -20.75
N GLY A 138 6.16 -4.86 -20.46
CA GLY A 138 7.13 -3.82 -20.07
C GLY A 138 7.50 -3.89 -18.59
N ILE A 139 8.44 -3.04 -18.18
CA ILE A 139 8.99 -3.04 -16.81
C ILE A 139 8.43 -1.89 -15.98
N ILE A 140 8.44 -0.64 -16.50
CA ILE A 140 8.16 0.57 -15.70
C ILE A 140 6.67 0.91 -15.69
N VAL A 141 6.17 1.61 -16.71
CA VAL A 141 4.75 1.97 -16.86
C VAL A 141 4.45 2.16 -18.36
N PRO A 142 3.24 1.87 -18.84
CA PRO A 142 2.85 2.14 -20.23
C PRO A 142 2.41 3.61 -20.41
N GLU A 143 3.33 4.57 -20.26
CA GLU A 143 3.02 6.02 -20.26
C GLU A 143 2.33 6.53 -21.55
N ASN A 144 2.60 5.86 -22.67
CA ASN A 144 2.07 6.20 -24.00
C ASN A 144 0.80 5.40 -24.36
N ASP A 145 0.17 4.74 -23.39
CA ASP A 145 -1.11 4.06 -23.61
C ASP A 145 -2.27 5.07 -23.61
N ASP A 146 -2.61 5.57 -24.79
CA ASP A 146 -3.65 6.58 -24.99
C ASP A 146 -5.05 5.99 -25.24
N ARG A 147 -5.26 4.71 -24.91
CA ARG A 147 -6.60 4.10 -24.92
C ARG A 147 -7.51 4.79 -23.88
N ASN A 148 -8.82 4.80 -24.13
CA ASN A 148 -9.77 5.41 -23.21
C ASN A 148 -10.08 4.47 -22.04
N LEU A 149 -9.57 4.78 -20.84
CA LEU A 149 -9.76 3.96 -19.64
C LEU A 149 -11.24 3.68 -19.33
N GLY A 150 -12.07 4.73 -19.35
CA GLY A 150 -13.50 4.62 -19.01
C GLY A 150 -14.28 3.70 -19.95
N ALA A 151 -13.98 3.75 -21.26
CA ALA A 151 -14.58 2.86 -22.25
C ALA A 151 -14.12 1.40 -22.07
N MET A 152 -12.81 1.18 -21.91
CA MET A 152 -12.24 -0.16 -21.74
C MET A 152 -12.74 -0.84 -20.45
N LEU A 153 -12.76 -0.09 -19.34
CA LEU A 153 -13.26 -0.59 -18.06
C LEU A 153 -14.79 -0.77 -18.11
N GLY A 154 -15.51 0.17 -18.71
CA GLY A 154 -16.97 0.10 -18.86
C GLY A 154 -17.43 -1.15 -19.61
N GLU A 155 -16.78 -1.50 -20.72
CA GLU A 155 -17.09 -2.71 -21.48
C GLU A 155 -16.93 -3.98 -20.61
N LYS A 156 -15.79 -4.12 -19.93
CA LYS A 156 -15.50 -5.27 -19.05
C LYS A 156 -16.49 -5.36 -17.90
N MET A 157 -16.83 -4.24 -17.27
CA MET A 157 -17.75 -4.19 -16.13
C MET A 157 -19.20 -4.49 -16.54
N MET A 158 -19.61 -4.15 -17.76
CA MET A 158 -20.93 -4.54 -18.27
C MET A 158 -21.07 -6.05 -18.45
N VAL A 159 -19.98 -6.73 -18.85
CA VAL A 159 -19.97 -8.19 -19.08
C VAL A 159 -19.85 -8.98 -17.77
N ALA A 160 -19.09 -8.46 -16.80
CA ALA A 160 -18.84 -9.12 -15.51
C ALA A 160 -19.59 -8.48 -14.34
N LYS A 161 -20.76 -7.90 -14.62
CA LYS A 161 -21.60 -7.31 -13.58
C LYS A 161 -21.82 -8.33 -12.46
N ASP A 162 -21.60 -7.89 -11.21
CA ASP A 162 -21.74 -8.66 -9.98
C ASP A 162 -20.74 -9.83 -9.77
N ARG A 163 -19.75 -10.01 -10.67
CA ARG A 163 -18.71 -11.06 -10.50
C ARG A 163 -17.57 -10.67 -9.59
N PHE A 164 -17.28 -9.37 -9.52
CA PHE A 164 -16.21 -8.82 -8.71
C PHE A 164 -16.84 -7.82 -7.75
N ASP A 165 -16.42 -7.88 -6.50
CA ASP A 165 -16.85 -7.00 -5.42
C ASP A 165 -16.36 -5.56 -5.70
N VAL A 166 -16.97 -4.86 -6.66
CA VAL A 166 -16.64 -3.51 -7.10
C VAL A 166 -17.92 -2.78 -7.49
N HIS A 167 -18.32 -1.82 -6.66
CA HIS A 167 -19.56 -1.09 -6.82
C HIS A 167 -19.29 0.39 -7.14
N PHE A 168 -19.41 0.77 -8.42
CA PHE A 168 -19.20 2.15 -8.85
C PHE A 168 -20.29 3.09 -8.33
N LYS A 169 -19.89 4.27 -7.85
CA LYS A 169 -20.77 5.33 -7.37
C LYS A 169 -20.55 6.61 -8.18
N ARG A 170 -21.33 6.79 -9.24
CA ARG A 170 -21.19 7.94 -10.16
C ARG A 170 -21.71 9.26 -9.60
N ASP A 171 -22.77 9.21 -8.79
CA ASP A 171 -23.41 10.41 -8.20
C ASP A 171 -22.80 10.80 -6.84
N TYR A 172 -21.57 10.37 -6.57
CA TYR A 172 -20.88 10.73 -5.33
C TYR A 172 -20.40 12.18 -5.38
N GLN A 173 -20.61 12.93 -4.30
CA GLN A 173 -20.08 14.28 -4.13
C GLN A 173 -18.80 14.21 -3.29
N PRO A 174 -17.62 14.20 -3.90
CA PRO A 174 -16.38 14.04 -3.15
C PRO A 174 -16.03 15.31 -2.37
N PRO A 175 -15.45 15.16 -1.16
CA PRO A 175 -14.86 16.27 -0.45
C PRO A 175 -13.67 16.86 -1.24
N GLU A 176 -13.38 18.13 -0.98
CA GLU A 176 -12.17 18.77 -1.49
C GLU A 176 -10.90 18.18 -0.85
N VAL A 177 -9.77 18.38 -1.52
CA VAL A 177 -8.46 18.07 -0.95
C VAL A 177 -8.24 18.97 0.24
N ALA A 178 -7.87 18.39 1.39
CA ALA A 178 -7.57 19.13 2.59
C ALA A 178 -6.22 18.71 3.17
N ASP A 179 -5.68 19.59 4.02
CA ASP A 179 -4.45 19.34 4.75
C ASP A 179 -4.59 18.19 5.75
N TRP A 180 -3.43 17.64 6.13
CA TRP A 180 -3.35 16.58 7.13
C TRP A 180 -3.81 17.05 8.52
N LEU A 181 -4.61 16.22 9.17
CA LEU A 181 -5.11 16.45 10.53
C LEU A 181 -4.16 15.87 11.57
N ASP A 182 -4.15 16.43 12.78
CA ASP A 182 -3.37 15.88 13.89
C ASP A 182 -3.84 14.47 14.31
N SER A 183 -5.12 14.17 14.10
CA SER A 183 -5.68 12.82 14.32
C SER A 183 -5.12 11.77 13.36
N GLU A 184 -4.53 12.16 12.23
CA GLU A 184 -3.93 11.25 11.24
C GLU A 184 -2.47 10.88 11.59
N LYS A 185 -2.12 11.04 12.88
CA LYS A 185 -0.83 10.65 13.48
C LYS A 185 -0.96 9.50 14.48
N VAL A 186 -2.17 8.95 14.64
CA VAL A 186 -2.52 7.88 15.58
C VAL A 186 -3.40 6.85 14.87
N LEU A 187 -3.39 5.61 15.35
CA LEU A 187 -4.29 4.57 14.82
C LEU A 187 -5.70 4.77 15.38
N PRO A 188 -6.74 4.78 14.53
CA PRO A 188 -8.13 4.93 14.99
C PRO A 188 -8.70 3.60 15.52
N GLY A 189 -10.00 3.63 15.83
CA GLY A 189 -10.76 2.49 16.28
C GLY A 189 -11.02 1.42 15.19
N PRO A 190 -11.58 0.27 15.59
CA PRO A 190 -11.96 -0.80 14.66
C PRO A 190 -12.91 -0.36 13.55
N GLY A 191 -12.63 -0.78 12.30
CA GLY A 191 -13.52 -0.59 11.17
C GLY A 191 -13.57 0.84 10.59
N GLU A 192 -12.80 1.78 11.14
CA GLU A 192 -12.77 3.16 10.65
C GLU A 192 -11.86 3.29 9.41
N PRO A 193 -12.26 4.03 8.36
CA PRO A 193 -11.35 4.46 7.31
C PRO A 193 -10.39 5.52 7.83
N TYR A 194 -9.11 5.45 7.43
CA TYR A 194 -8.14 6.46 7.83
C TYR A 194 -6.97 6.64 6.88
N PHE A 195 -6.33 7.78 7.06
CA PHE A 195 -4.97 8.07 6.63
C PHE A 195 -4.04 8.03 7.85
N LEU A 196 -2.83 7.56 7.67
CA LEU A 196 -1.76 7.59 8.66
C LEU A 196 -0.52 8.20 8.04
N ARG A 197 -0.08 9.32 8.60
CA ARG A 197 1.08 10.07 8.09
C ARG A 197 2.37 9.30 8.32
N ALA A 198 3.30 9.37 7.36
CA ALA A 198 4.59 8.69 7.39
C ALA A 198 5.33 8.93 8.72
N ASN A 199 5.91 7.86 9.27
CA ASN A 199 6.70 7.89 10.50
C ASN A 199 5.95 8.34 11.77
N THR A 200 4.62 8.38 11.73
CA THR A 200 3.76 8.64 12.91
C THR A 200 3.10 7.34 13.40
N GLY A 201 2.10 7.43 14.29
CA GLY A 201 1.48 6.25 14.91
C GLY A 201 2.29 5.66 16.07
N PRO A 202 1.77 4.60 16.70
CA PRO A 202 2.44 3.92 17.80
C PRO A 202 3.67 3.17 17.29
N ARG A 203 4.65 3.01 18.17
CA ARG A 203 5.87 2.25 17.89
C ARG A 203 6.36 1.53 19.14
N TRP A 204 6.82 0.31 18.94
CA TRP A 204 7.31 -0.55 19.99
C TRP A 204 8.74 -0.97 19.69
N LEU A 205 9.62 -0.85 20.68
CA LEU A 205 10.98 -1.37 20.61
C LEU A 205 11.07 -2.67 21.41
N LEU A 206 11.48 -3.75 20.76
CA LEU A 206 11.73 -5.04 21.39
C LEU A 206 12.99 -5.68 20.80
N GLY A 207 13.98 -6.00 21.64
CA GLY A 207 15.17 -6.75 21.22
C GLY A 207 15.99 -6.06 20.12
N GLY A 208 16.01 -4.72 20.08
CA GLY A 208 16.68 -3.97 19.01
C GLY A 208 15.91 -3.93 17.68
N VAL A 209 14.63 -4.30 17.69
CA VAL A 209 13.72 -4.18 16.55
C VAL A 209 12.63 -3.19 16.91
N MET A 210 12.52 -2.11 16.13
CA MET A 210 11.40 -1.19 16.22
C MET A 210 10.32 -1.63 15.24
N SER A 211 9.11 -1.85 15.75
CA SER A 211 7.90 -2.06 14.96
C SER A 211 7.05 -0.80 15.01
N ARG A 212 6.62 -0.30 13.85
CA ARG A 212 5.63 0.77 13.70
C ARG A 212 4.50 0.28 12.81
N PRO A 213 3.41 -0.20 13.41
CA PRO A 213 2.20 -0.62 12.71
C PRO A 213 1.54 0.50 11.94
N PHE A 214 1.21 0.19 10.71
CA PHE A 214 0.26 0.95 9.90
C PHE A 214 -1.17 0.55 10.22
N ILE A 215 -1.40 -0.73 10.52
CA ILE A 215 -2.70 -1.30 10.89
C ILE A 215 -2.51 -2.56 11.75
N LEU A 216 -3.29 -2.68 12.84
CA LEU A 216 -3.39 -3.91 13.62
C LEU A 216 -4.61 -4.72 13.17
N SER A 217 -4.62 -6.00 13.50
CA SER A 217 -5.73 -6.89 13.16
C SER A 217 -7.06 -6.45 13.77
N SER A 218 -7.05 -5.72 14.89
CA SER A 218 -8.26 -5.13 15.48
C SER A 218 -8.90 -4.06 14.61
N GLN A 219 -8.15 -3.34 13.76
CA GLN A 219 -8.73 -2.35 12.84
C GLN A 219 -9.48 -2.99 11.67
N CYS A 220 -9.11 -4.21 11.27
CA CYS A 220 -9.67 -4.92 10.12
C CYS A 220 -10.26 -6.28 10.49
N SER A 221 -10.95 -6.38 11.64
CA SER A 221 -11.72 -7.58 12.03
C SER A 221 -10.94 -8.90 11.94
N GLY A 222 -9.65 -8.87 12.30
CA GLY A 222 -8.79 -10.05 12.32
C GLY A 222 -8.17 -10.43 10.97
N LYS A 223 -8.40 -9.67 9.89
CA LYS A 223 -8.01 -10.08 8.52
C LYS A 223 -6.50 -10.04 8.27
N PHE A 224 -5.81 -8.99 8.72
CA PHE A 224 -4.36 -8.83 8.52
C PHE A 224 -3.75 -7.83 9.50
N SER A 225 -2.44 -7.66 9.44
CA SER A 225 -1.71 -6.60 10.15
C SER A 225 -0.52 -6.17 9.30
N ILE A 226 -0.19 -4.88 9.30
CA ILE A 226 0.92 -4.33 8.51
C ILE A 226 1.73 -3.42 9.41
N ALA A 227 3.05 -3.61 9.42
CA ALA A 227 3.98 -2.78 10.15
C ALA A 227 5.25 -2.54 9.34
N SER A 228 5.83 -1.36 9.53
CA SER A 228 7.24 -1.16 9.22
C SER A 228 8.09 -1.76 10.35
N ILE A 229 9.16 -2.45 9.96
CA ILE A 229 10.12 -3.06 10.88
C ILE A 229 11.48 -2.45 10.59
N GLU A 230 12.07 -1.82 11.60
CA GLU A 230 13.37 -1.18 11.52
C GLU A 230 14.30 -1.82 12.55
N SER A 231 15.50 -2.20 12.12
CA SER A 231 16.52 -2.76 13.01
C SER A 231 17.93 -2.42 12.48
N SER A 232 18.94 -2.69 13.29
CA SER A 232 20.33 -2.45 12.98
C SER A 232 21.19 -3.49 13.67
N LYS A 233 22.27 -3.91 12.99
CA LYS A 233 23.31 -4.76 13.58
C LYS A 233 23.97 -4.14 14.83
N LEU A 234 23.79 -2.83 15.03
CA LEU A 234 24.32 -2.10 16.18
C LEU A 234 23.44 -2.23 17.44
N TYR A 235 22.17 -2.61 17.30
CA TYR A 235 21.32 -2.78 18.47
C TYR A 235 21.72 -4.05 19.22
N SER A 236 22.16 -3.89 20.48
CA SER A 236 22.37 -5.01 21.39
C SER A 236 21.04 -5.69 21.69
N SER A 237 21.06 -7.01 21.92
CA SER A 237 19.90 -7.75 22.41
C SER A 237 19.35 -7.07 23.67
N THR A 238 18.21 -6.41 23.55
CA THR A 238 17.48 -5.92 24.72
C THR A 238 17.00 -7.15 25.50
N PRO A 239 17.20 -7.24 26.83
CA PRO A 239 16.72 -8.38 27.60
C PRO A 239 15.22 -8.59 27.35
N PRO A 240 14.76 -9.86 27.21
CA PRO A 240 13.33 -10.13 27.08
C PRO A 240 12.61 -9.61 28.34
N GLY A 241 11.75 -8.59 28.18
CA GLY A 241 10.96 -8.02 29.27
C GLY A 241 10.72 -6.51 29.21
N SER A 242 11.48 -5.74 28.43
CA SER A 242 11.25 -4.29 28.29
C SER A 242 10.61 -3.95 26.94
N VAL A 243 9.29 -4.09 26.83
CA VAL A 243 8.55 -3.43 25.74
C VAL A 243 8.54 -1.94 26.09
N VAL A 244 9.26 -1.13 25.31
CA VAL A 244 9.21 0.33 25.46
C VAL A 244 8.23 0.85 24.43
N GLU A 245 7.09 1.34 24.90
CA GLU A 245 6.21 2.19 24.10
C GLU A 245 6.85 3.58 24.01
N LEU A 246 7.27 3.98 22.81
CA LEU A 246 7.93 5.26 22.61
C LEU A 246 6.88 6.32 22.27
N SER A 247 6.50 7.13 23.26
CA SER A 247 5.52 8.22 23.08
C SER A 247 5.94 9.27 22.04
N HIS A 248 4.95 9.98 21.49
CA HIS A 248 5.14 11.04 20.50
C HIS A 248 5.97 12.21 21.07
N GLY A 249 7.14 12.48 20.48
CA GLY A 249 7.83 13.77 20.62
C GLY A 249 9.15 13.82 21.40
N GLY A 250 9.67 12.72 21.96
CA GLY A 250 10.98 12.73 22.65
C GLY A 250 12.17 12.36 21.75
N PRO A 251 13.31 13.07 21.79
CA PRO A 251 14.53 12.62 21.13
C PRO A 251 15.03 11.31 21.75
N LEU A 252 15.49 10.40 20.88
CA LEU A 252 16.12 9.14 21.25
C LEU A 252 17.49 9.42 21.89
N LEU A 253 17.52 9.72 23.19
CA LEU A 253 18.76 9.84 23.95
C LEU A 253 19.24 8.45 24.38
N LEU A 254 19.74 7.68 23.42
CA LEU A 254 20.68 6.60 23.74
C LEU A 254 21.96 7.26 24.25
N ARG A 255 22.10 7.34 25.58
CA ARG A 255 23.34 7.76 26.25
C ARG A 255 24.45 6.74 25.95
N SER A 256 25.05 6.86 24.78
CA SER A 256 26.38 6.34 24.47
C SER A 256 27.38 7.46 24.75
N ARG A 257 28.13 7.34 25.86
CA ARG A 257 29.24 8.24 26.17
C ARG A 257 30.35 8.02 25.12
N ARG A 258 30.39 8.86 24.07
CA ARG A 258 31.60 9.28 23.33
C ARG A 258 31.21 10.34 22.28
N PRO A 259 31.93 11.48 22.19
CA PRO A 259 31.63 12.51 21.20
C PRO A 259 32.11 12.08 19.81
N PHE A 260 31.26 12.17 18.79
CA PHE A 260 31.65 12.06 17.39
C PHE A 260 31.66 13.45 16.76
N ALA A 261 32.83 13.86 16.25
CA ALA A 261 33.00 15.02 15.39
C ALA A 261 32.61 14.64 13.95
N CYS A 262 31.78 15.46 13.31
CA CYS A 262 31.48 15.36 11.89
C CYS A 262 32.47 16.24 11.12
N GLN A 263 33.35 15.63 10.31
CA GLN A 263 34.09 16.33 9.26
C GLN A 263 33.53 15.87 7.91
N THR A 264 32.89 16.80 7.21
CA THR A 264 32.55 16.70 5.79
C THR A 264 33.79 17.05 4.98
N GLN A 265 34.30 16.11 4.18
CA GLN A 265 35.16 16.44 3.04
C GLN A 265 34.37 16.23 1.75
N VAL A 266 34.07 17.34 1.09
CA VAL A 266 33.65 17.39 -0.31
C VAL A 266 34.92 17.30 -1.16
N LYS A 267 35.05 16.28 -1.99
CA LYS A 267 36.05 16.29 -3.07
C LYS A 267 35.42 16.95 -4.31
N ARG A 268 36.13 17.95 -4.81
CA ARG A 268 35.92 18.55 -6.14
C ARG A 268 36.29 17.57 -7.24
#